data_AF-A0A2G0VXM4-F1
#
_entry.id   AF-A0A2G0VXM4-F1
#
_cell.length_a   1.000
_cell.length_b   1.000
_cell.length_c   1.000
_cell.angle_alpha   90.00
_cell.angle_beta   90.00
_cell.angle_gamma   90.00
#
_symmetry.space_group_name_H-M   'P 1'
#
loop_
_entity.id
_entity.type
_entity.pdbx_description
1 polymer ?
#
loop_
_entity_poly.entity_id
_entity_poly.type
_entity_poly.pdbx_seq_one_letter_code
_entity_poly.pdbx_strand_id
1 'polypeptide(L)'
;MGDSRFKPEQVASRSGNAQVDKDVRNWLVGLPIADRLDFLKQLWPLNFRYSLILFQAAQLPRQENEYLFRYWLRTGHHNTAQELIKRLQPVLGERKFWQIASREKLSPTMREFMNYYGHGRLDSQPQ
;
A
#
# COMPACT_ATOMS: atom_id res chain seq x y z
N MET A 1 6.74 0.15 -26.70
CA MET A 1 5.83 0.51 -25.59
C MET A 1 4.66 -0.46 -25.67
N GLY A 2 4.62 -1.45 -24.78
CA GLY A 2 3.60 -2.50 -24.80
C GLY A 2 2.32 -1.99 -24.15
N ASP A 3 1.18 -2.17 -24.82
CA ASP A 3 -0.12 -1.90 -24.23
C ASP A 3 -0.33 -2.80 -23.00
N SER A 4 -0.34 -2.17 -21.83
CA SER A 4 -0.69 -2.84 -20.58
C SER A 4 -2.13 -3.32 -20.65
N ARG A 5 -2.36 -4.62 -20.42
CA ARG A 5 -3.70 -5.24 -20.46
C ARG A 5 -4.72 -4.54 -19.56
N PHE A 6 -4.27 -4.04 -18.41
CA PHE A 6 -5.08 -3.23 -17.51
C PHE A 6 -4.37 -1.90 -17.25
N LYS A 7 -5.14 -0.81 -17.19
CA LYS A 7 -4.67 0.50 -16.75
C LYS A 7 -5.26 0.88 -15.40
N PRO A 8 -4.55 1.63 -14.54
CA PRO A 8 -5.05 2.03 -13.22
C PRO A 8 -6.44 2.68 -13.26
N GLU A 9 -6.69 3.54 -14.24
CA GLU A 9 -7.95 4.28 -14.41
C GLU A 9 -9.12 3.34 -14.72
N GLN A 10 -8.87 2.26 -15.48
CA GLN A 10 -9.89 1.28 -15.85
C GLN A 10 -10.33 0.45 -14.65
N VAL A 11 -9.45 0.26 -13.65
CA VAL A 11 -9.72 -0.56 -12.48
C VAL A 11 -9.95 0.28 -11.21
N ALA A 12 -9.96 1.61 -11.32
CA ALA A 12 -10.15 2.50 -10.17
C ALA A 12 -11.52 2.36 -9.51
N SER A 13 -12.57 1.94 -10.24
CA SER A 13 -13.91 1.72 -9.68
C SER A 13 -14.08 0.35 -8.99
N ARG A 14 -13.04 -0.50 -9.00
CA ARG A 14 -13.11 -1.88 -8.52
C ARG A 14 -13.06 -1.95 -6.99
N SER A 15 -13.65 -3.02 -6.45
CA SER A 15 -13.72 -3.30 -5.01
C SER A 15 -13.04 -4.60 -4.58
N GLY A 16 -12.62 -5.47 -5.52
CA GLY A 16 -11.85 -6.68 -5.22
C GLY A 16 -12.61 -8.00 -5.12
N ASN A 17 -13.93 -8.01 -5.36
CA ASN A 17 -14.78 -9.17 -5.13
C ASN A 17 -15.28 -9.89 -6.40
N ALA A 18 -15.15 -9.30 -7.60
CA ALA A 18 -15.66 -9.93 -8.82
C ALA A 18 -14.57 -10.71 -9.57
N GLN A 19 -14.99 -11.47 -10.58
CA GLN A 19 -14.10 -12.32 -11.37
C GLN A 19 -12.96 -11.53 -12.02
N VAL A 20 -13.24 -10.35 -12.58
CA VAL A 20 -12.20 -9.48 -13.17
C VAL A 20 -11.14 -9.05 -12.15
N ASP A 21 -11.44 -9.00 -10.84
CA ASP A 21 -10.42 -8.71 -9.83
C ASP A 21 -9.43 -9.87 -9.67
N LYS A 22 -9.86 -11.11 -9.90
CA LYS A 22 -8.94 -12.26 -9.97
C LYS A 22 -8.04 -12.14 -11.20
N ASP A 23 -8.60 -11.71 -12.33
CA ASP A 23 -7.84 -11.53 -13.57
C ASP A 23 -6.78 -10.43 -13.42
N VAL A 24 -7.14 -9.31 -12.79
CA VAL A 24 -6.20 -8.21 -12.48
C VAL A 24 -5.08 -8.69 -11.56
N ARG A 25 -5.39 -9.46 -10.50
CA ARG A 25 -4.36 -10.02 -9.60
C ARG A 25 -3.40 -10.96 -10.34
N ASN A 26 -3.93 -11.89 -11.13
CA ASN A 26 -3.14 -12.85 -11.89
C ASN A 26 -2.23 -12.14 -12.91
N TRP A 27 -2.79 -11.15 -13.61
CA TRP A 27 -2.02 -10.31 -14.53
C TRP A 27 -0.92 -9.53 -13.80
N LEU A 28 -1.23 -8.89 -12.67
CA LEU A 28 -0.27 -8.10 -11.89
C LEU A 28 0.92 -8.97 -11.43
N VAL A 29 0.67 -10.19 -10.95
CA VAL A 29 1.74 -11.13 -10.55
C VAL A 29 2.59 -11.58 -11.74
N GLY A 30 2.06 -11.55 -12.96
CA GLY A 30 2.82 -11.86 -14.17
C GLY A 30 3.78 -10.75 -14.62
N LEU A 31 3.65 -9.54 -14.10
CA LEU A 31 4.50 -8.41 -14.50
C LEU A 31 5.91 -8.46 -13.88
N PRO A 32 6.91 -7.81 -14.50
CA PRO A 32 8.14 -7.43 -13.81
C PRO A 32 7.86 -6.64 -12.53
N ILE A 33 8.72 -6.79 -11.51
CA ILE A 33 8.53 -6.16 -10.20
C ILE A 33 8.40 -4.63 -10.30
N ALA A 34 9.20 -3.98 -11.16
CA ALA A 34 9.13 -2.54 -11.39
C ALA A 34 7.74 -2.11 -11.89
N ASP A 35 7.18 -2.83 -12.85
CA ASP A 35 5.86 -2.54 -13.42
C ASP A 35 4.73 -2.76 -12.40
N ARG A 36 4.88 -3.76 -11.51
CA ARG A 36 3.94 -3.96 -10.39
C ARG A 36 3.93 -2.75 -9.46
N LEU A 37 5.12 -2.26 -9.10
CA LEU A 37 5.26 -1.10 -8.22
C LEU A 37 4.66 0.14 -8.85
N ASP A 38 4.96 0.40 -10.12
CA ASP A 38 4.47 1.59 -10.80
C ASP A 38 2.94 1.54 -10.98
N PHE A 39 2.39 0.38 -11.31
CA PHE A 39 0.93 0.20 -11.36
C PHE A 39 0.27 0.50 -10.00
N LEU A 40 0.80 -0.05 -8.90
CA LEU A 40 0.26 0.16 -7.56
C LEU A 40 0.38 1.62 -7.09
N LYS A 41 1.46 2.31 -7.45
CA LYS A 41 1.64 3.74 -7.15
C LYS A 41 0.67 4.63 -7.92
N GLN A 42 0.43 4.32 -9.20
CA GLN A 42 -0.51 5.06 -10.04
C GLN A 42 -1.97 4.83 -9.62
N LEU A 43 -2.30 3.61 -9.18
CA LEU A 43 -3.64 3.27 -8.70
C LEU A 43 -3.95 3.89 -7.32
N TRP A 44 -2.92 4.09 -6.48
CA TRP A 44 -3.07 4.61 -5.12
C TRP A 44 -3.95 5.87 -4.99
N PRO A 45 -3.68 6.97 -5.72
CA PRO A 45 -4.51 8.18 -5.64
C PRO A 45 -5.92 7.99 -6.22
N LEU A 46 -6.12 7.01 -7.11
CA LEU A 46 -7.42 6.75 -7.73
C LEU A 46 -8.31 5.88 -6.84
N ASN A 47 -7.74 4.85 -6.22
CA ASN A 47 -8.43 3.95 -5.30
C ASN A 47 -7.43 3.26 -4.36
N PHE A 48 -7.18 3.90 -3.23
CA PHE A 48 -6.24 3.42 -2.22
C PHE A 48 -6.65 2.05 -1.64
N ARG A 49 -7.96 1.79 -1.46
CA ARG A 49 -8.46 0.53 -0.90
C ARG A 49 -8.17 -0.63 -1.84
N TYR A 50 -8.45 -0.44 -3.12
CA TYR A 50 -8.19 -1.46 -4.13
C TYR A 50 -6.69 -1.65 -4.36
N SER A 51 -5.90 -0.58 -4.30
CA SER A 51 -4.44 -0.65 -4.33
C SER A 51 -3.89 -1.57 -3.23
N LEU A 52 -4.40 -1.45 -2.00
CA LEU A 52 -3.96 -2.32 -0.90
C LEU A 52 -4.41 -3.78 -1.08
N ILE A 53 -5.57 -4.02 -1.66
CA ILE A 53 -6.03 -5.37 -2.02
C ILE A 53 -5.08 -5.99 -3.05
N LEU A 54 -4.73 -5.25 -4.09
CA LEU A 54 -3.82 -5.74 -5.13
C LEU A 54 -2.40 -5.94 -4.61
N PHE A 55 -1.93 -5.05 -3.74
CA PHE A 55 -0.63 -5.17 -3.09
C PHE A 55 -0.47 -6.48 -2.32
N GLN A 56 -1.48 -6.88 -1.54
CA GLN A 56 -1.44 -8.16 -0.82
C GLN A 56 -1.31 -9.37 -1.77
N ALA A 57 -1.79 -9.24 -3.00
CA ALA A 57 -1.68 -10.27 -4.03
C ALA A 57 -0.42 -10.14 -4.91
N ALA A 58 0.27 -8.99 -4.92
CA ALA A 58 1.32 -8.66 -5.87
C ALA A 58 2.63 -9.46 -5.68
N GLN A 59 2.73 -10.23 -4.59
CA GLN A 59 3.89 -11.08 -4.25
C GLN A 59 5.22 -10.34 -4.39
N LEU A 60 5.24 -9.09 -3.90
CA LEU A 60 6.45 -8.28 -3.94
C LEU A 60 7.48 -8.82 -2.94
N PRO A 61 8.78 -8.78 -3.27
CA PRO A 61 9.80 -9.06 -2.29
C PRO A 61 9.80 -8.02 -1.17
N ARG A 62 10.48 -8.36 -0.07
CA ARG A 62 10.42 -7.58 1.16
C ARG A 62 10.84 -6.11 0.96
N GLN A 63 11.90 -5.87 0.20
CA GLN A 63 12.43 -4.51 0.00
C GLN A 63 11.41 -3.62 -0.73
N GLU A 64 10.70 -4.19 -1.69
CA GLU A 64 9.67 -3.53 -2.48
C GLU A 64 8.40 -3.27 -1.66
N ASN A 65 8.02 -4.19 -0.77
CA ASN A 65 6.96 -3.95 0.21
C ASN A 65 7.30 -2.77 1.13
N GLU A 66 8.53 -2.73 1.66
CA GLU A 66 8.99 -1.62 2.51
C GLU A 66 9.03 -0.30 1.73
N TYR A 67 9.51 -0.32 0.48
CA TYR A 67 9.57 0.85 -0.38
C TYR A 67 8.17 1.41 -0.69
N LEU A 68 7.22 0.55 -1.07
CA LEU A 68 5.86 0.99 -1.38
C LEU A 68 5.13 1.51 -0.14
N PHE A 69 5.38 0.90 1.02
CA PHE A 69 4.87 1.39 2.30
C PHE A 69 5.33 2.81 2.60
N ARG A 70 6.64 3.09 2.47
CA ARG A 70 7.21 4.44 2.65
C ARG A 70 6.60 5.44 1.69
N TYR A 71 6.41 5.04 0.43
CA TYR A 71 5.76 5.89 -0.56
C TYR A 71 4.33 6.27 -0.13
N TRP A 72 3.51 5.30 0.27
CA TRP A 72 2.13 5.57 0.71
C TRP A 72 2.02 6.32 2.03
N LEU A 73 2.97 6.16 2.94
CA LEU A 73 3.04 6.99 4.15
C LEU A 73 3.26 8.48 3.82
N ARG A 74 4.02 8.77 2.76
CA ARG A 74 4.34 10.14 2.33
C ARG A 74 3.25 10.76 1.45
N THR A 75 2.63 9.98 0.58
CA THR A 75 1.68 10.47 -0.43
C THR A 75 0.21 10.21 -0.07
N GLY A 76 -0.05 9.36 0.92
CA GLY A 76 -1.40 9.01 1.37
C GLY A 76 -2.09 10.12 2.15
N HIS A 77 -3.42 10.17 2.02
CA HIS A 77 -4.27 10.98 2.87
C HIS A 77 -4.40 10.33 4.27
N HIS A 78 -4.61 11.10 5.33
CA HIS A 78 -4.70 10.56 6.71
C HIS A 78 -5.76 9.45 6.88
N ASN A 79 -6.84 9.51 6.10
CA ASN A 79 -7.89 8.48 6.07
C ASN A 79 -7.40 7.08 5.63
N THR A 80 -6.18 6.95 5.10
CA THR A 80 -5.60 5.65 4.75
C THR A 80 -4.89 4.97 5.92
N ALA A 81 -4.63 5.67 7.03
CA ALA A 81 -3.82 5.17 8.16
C ALA A 81 -4.31 3.81 8.69
N GLN A 82 -5.61 3.70 8.98
CA GLN A 82 -6.17 2.45 9.50
C GLN A 82 -6.00 1.27 8.54
N GLU A 83 -6.22 1.49 7.24
CA GLU A 83 -6.10 0.44 6.23
C GLU A 83 -4.63 0.08 5.96
N LEU A 84 -3.71 1.04 6.03
CA LEU A 84 -2.27 0.79 5.98
C LEU A 84 -1.84 -0.12 7.14
N ILE A 85 -2.26 0.17 8.37
CA ILE A 85 -1.99 -0.67 9.54
C ILE A 85 -2.55 -2.08 9.32
N LYS A 86 -3.85 -2.20 9.03
CA LYS A 86 -4.51 -3.51 8.86
C LYS A 86 -3.85 -4.39 7.79
N ARG A 87 -3.40 -3.80 6.68
CA ARG A 87 -2.97 -4.57 5.50
C ARG A 87 -1.48 -4.74 5.37
N LEU A 88 -0.68 -3.79 5.87
CA LEU A 88 0.79 -3.84 5.75
C LEU A 88 1.45 -4.39 7.00
N GLN A 89 0.83 -4.24 8.18
CA GLN A 89 1.40 -4.82 9.40
C GLN A 89 1.59 -6.34 9.31
N PRO A 90 0.63 -7.13 8.77
CA PRO A 90 0.83 -8.57 8.57
C PRO A 90 1.92 -8.91 7.53
N VAL A 91 2.15 -8.03 6.55
CA VAL A 91 3.11 -8.26 5.47
C VAL A 91 4.54 -7.93 5.90
N LEU A 92 4.73 -6.84 6.64
CA LEU A 92 6.05 -6.37 7.08
C LEU A 92 6.45 -6.96 8.44
N GLY A 93 5.47 -7.43 9.22
CA GLY A 93 5.61 -7.72 10.63
C GLY A 93 5.51 -6.45 11.47
N GLU A 94 4.90 -6.58 12.65
CA GLU A 94 4.54 -5.44 13.51
C GLU A 94 5.72 -4.54 13.86
N ARG A 95 6.82 -5.11 14.37
CA ARG A 95 8.01 -4.34 14.75
C ARG A 95 8.56 -3.51 13.58
N LYS A 96 8.65 -4.12 12.39
CA LYS A 96 9.24 -3.47 11.21
C LYS A 96 8.30 -2.40 10.64
N PHE A 97 7.00 -2.65 10.65
CA PHE A 97 5.98 -1.68 10.28
C PHE A 97 6.11 -0.39 11.10
N TRP A 98 6.11 -0.49 12.42
CA TRP A 98 6.19 0.69 13.28
C TRP A 98 7.56 1.36 13.22
N GLN A 99 8.65 0.60 13.09
CA GLN A 99 10.00 1.15 12.88
C GLN A 99 10.09 1.98 11.58
N ILE A 100 9.50 1.52 10.48
CA ILE A 100 9.48 2.29 9.24
C ILE A 100 8.61 3.53 9.43
N ALA A 101 7.38 3.36 9.92
CA ALA A 101 6.44 4.45 10.08
C ALA A 101 7.00 5.59 10.95
N SER A 102 7.72 5.28 12.03
CA SER A 102 8.27 6.30 12.94
C SER A 102 9.40 7.11 12.32
N ARG A 103 10.16 6.53 11.38
CA ARG A 103 11.29 7.16 10.69
C ARG A 103 10.88 7.95 9.46
N GLU A 104 9.67 7.74 8.95
CA GLU A 104 9.17 8.47 7.79
C GLU A 104 8.65 9.86 8.19
N LYS A 105 8.86 10.83 7.29
CA LYS A 105 8.34 12.20 7.45
C LYS A 105 6.85 12.22 7.11
N LEU A 106 6.02 11.85 8.08
CA LEU A 106 4.56 11.90 7.96
C LEU A 106 4.05 13.34 8.05
N SER A 107 2.92 13.62 7.41
CA SER A 107 2.16 14.84 7.72
C SER A 107 1.66 14.78 9.18
N PRO A 108 1.44 15.93 9.85
CA PRO A 108 0.95 15.95 11.23
C PRO A 108 -0.31 15.11 11.42
N THR A 109 -1.30 15.26 10.53
CA THR A 109 -2.57 14.51 10.59
C THR A 109 -2.37 13.02 10.34
N MET A 110 -1.48 12.62 9.42
CA MET A 110 -1.17 11.20 9.22
C MET A 110 -0.53 10.60 10.49
N ARG A 111 0.39 11.31 11.14
CA ARG A 111 1.00 10.89 12.41
C ARG A 111 -0.05 10.71 13.50
N GLU A 112 -0.95 11.68 13.67
CA GLU A 112 -2.06 11.59 14.64
C GLU A 112 -2.94 10.37 14.39
N PHE A 113 -3.36 10.14 13.14
CA PHE A 113 -4.22 9.00 12.79
C PHE A 113 -3.51 7.66 12.97
N MET A 114 -2.24 7.58 12.57
CA MET A 114 -1.41 6.38 12.78
C MET A 114 -1.24 6.09 14.28
N ASN A 115 -1.07 7.12 15.12
CA ASN A 115 -1.02 6.94 16.57
C ASN A 115 -2.38 6.55 17.16
N TYR A 116 -3.47 7.18 16.71
CA TYR A 116 -4.81 6.87 17.19
C TYR A 116 -5.18 5.40 16.92
N TYR A 117 -5.05 4.96 15.67
CA TYR A 117 -5.34 3.56 15.30
C TYR A 117 -4.26 2.58 15.74
N GLY A 118 -3.03 3.07 15.96
CA GLY A 118 -1.90 2.29 16.46
C GLY A 118 -1.80 2.25 17.98
N HIS A 119 -2.71 2.88 18.72
CA HIS A 119 -2.67 3.00 20.17
C HIS A 119 -1.32 3.55 20.71
N GLY A 120 -0.81 4.62 20.10
CA GLY A 120 0.42 5.31 20.53
C GLY A 120 1.74 4.62 20.15
N ARG A 121 1.69 3.54 19.37
CA ARG A 121 2.89 2.78 18.98
C ARG A 121 3.91 3.56 18.16
N LEU A 122 3.47 4.56 17.39
CA LEU A 122 4.36 5.35 16.55
C LEU A 122 5.30 6.22 17.40
N ASP A 123 4.78 6.83 18.46
CA ASP A 123 5.54 7.67 19.38
C ASP A 123 6.31 6.85 20.43
N SER A 124 5.89 5.61 20.66
CA SER A 124 6.59 4.67 21.56
C SER A 124 7.80 3.99 20.90
N GLN A 125 8.10 4.27 19.62
CA GLN A 125 9.27 3.70 18.97
C GLN A 125 10.57 4.34 19.52
N PRO A 126 11.62 3.55 19.80
CA PRO A 126 12.92 4.11 20.13
C PRO A 126 13.43 4.92 18.94
N GLN A 127 13.85 6.16 19.20
CA GLN A 127 14.43 7.07 18.20
C GLN A 127 15.76 6.53 17.67
#